data_AF-A0A1H3STP1-F1
#
_entry.id   AF-A0A1H3STP1-F1
#
_cell.length_a   1.000
_cell.length_b   1.000
_cell.length_c   1.000
_cell.angle_alpha   90.00
_cell.angle_beta   90.00
_cell.angle_gamma   90.00
#
_symmetry.space_group_name_H-M   'P 1'
#
loop_
_entity.id
_entity.type
_entity.pdbx_description
1 polymer ?
#
loop_
_entity_poly.entity_id
_entity_poly.type
_entity_poly.pdbx_seq_one_letter_code
_entity_poly.pdbx_strand_id
1 'polypeptide(L)'
;NKLRKQGFYQTTIHCTIKHLNNLIEQDHRHVKKRFTKSAGFQNLRHASRTLKGIETIHALYKQRRSLQRDSAFSTYNELQQLLATS
;
A
#
# COMPACT_ATOMS: atom_id res chain seq x y z
N ASN A 1 12.21 -17.26 14.17
CA ASN A 1 13.32 -18.24 14.33
C ASN A 1 13.34 -19.38 13.30
N LYS A 2 12.21 -19.91 12.79
CA LYS A 2 12.24 -20.94 11.72
C LYS A 2 12.82 -20.46 10.37
N LEU A 3 12.46 -19.26 9.92
CA LEU A 3 12.91 -18.71 8.62
C LEU A 3 14.43 -18.45 8.56
N ARG A 4 15.03 -17.94 9.64
CA ARG A 4 16.50 -17.78 9.76
C ARG A 4 17.24 -19.12 9.69
N LYS A 5 16.68 -20.17 10.31
CA LYS A 5 17.23 -21.53 10.22
C LYS A 5 17.17 -22.11 8.80
N GLN A 6 16.25 -21.63 7.97
CA GLN A 6 16.14 -21.99 6.55
C GLN A 6 17.01 -21.12 5.64
N GLY A 7 17.87 -20.26 6.21
CA GLY A 7 18.78 -19.39 5.45
C GLY A 7 18.13 -18.12 4.91
N PHE A 8 16.84 -17.90 5.13
CA PHE A 8 16.16 -16.65 4.74
C PHE A 8 16.38 -15.57 5.80
N TYR A 9 16.56 -14.31 5.37
CA TYR A 9 16.67 -13.16 6.26
C TYR A 9 17.84 -13.25 7.27
N GLN A 10 18.98 -13.83 6.86
CA GLN A 10 20.16 -14.05 7.73
C GLN A 10 20.71 -12.75 8.34
N THR A 11 20.71 -11.67 7.55
CA THR A 11 21.16 -10.32 7.93
C THR A 11 20.02 -9.42 8.44
N THR A 12 18.78 -9.88 8.44
CA THR A 12 17.64 -9.08 8.86
C THR A 12 17.56 -9.02 10.38
N ILE A 13 17.54 -7.80 10.92
CA ILE A 13 17.31 -7.56 12.35
C ILE A 13 15.82 -7.79 12.62
N HIS A 14 15.49 -8.79 13.42
CA HIS A 14 14.12 -9.10 13.79
C HIS A 14 13.65 -8.16 14.90
N CYS A 15 12.84 -7.15 14.56
CA CYS A 15 12.21 -6.27 15.53
C CYS A 15 11.10 -6.99 16.31
N THR A 16 11.33 -7.25 17.59
CA THR A 16 10.33 -7.83 18.52
C THR A 16 9.44 -6.78 19.18
N ILE A 17 9.66 -5.49 18.90
CA ILE A 17 8.91 -4.37 19.49
C ILE A 17 7.48 -4.39 18.95
N LYS A 18 6.53 -4.79 19.81
CA LYS A 18 5.10 -4.95 19.45
C LYS A 18 4.49 -3.68 18.83
N HIS A 19 4.82 -2.50 19.35
CA HIS A 19 4.27 -1.24 18.84
C HIS A 19 4.70 -0.96 17.39
N LEU A 20 5.97 -1.17 17.05
CA LEU A 20 6.46 -0.98 15.68
C LEU A 20 5.84 -1.99 14.72
N ASN A 21 5.69 -3.24 15.16
CA ASN A 21 5.01 -4.27 14.37
C ASN A 21 3.54 -3.91 14.14
N ASN A 22 2.84 -3.35 15.13
CA ASN A 22 1.48 -2.88 14.95
C ASN A 22 1.37 -1.74 13.94
N LEU A 23 2.33 -0.81 13.91
CA LEU A 23 2.35 0.28 12.93
C LEU A 23 2.54 -0.24 11.50
N ILE A 24 3.50 -1.15 11.30
CA ILE A 24 3.69 -1.82 10.01
C ILE A 24 2.43 -2.59 9.62
N GLU A 25 1.82 -3.30 10.58
CA GLU A 25 0.61 -4.08 10.32
C GLU A 25 -0.62 -3.21 10.00
N GLN A 26 -0.67 -2.01 10.56
CA GLN A 26 -1.72 -1.05 10.28
C GLN A 26 -1.56 -0.43 8.89
N ASP A 27 -0.33 -0.09 8.49
CA ASP A 27 -0.04 0.51 7.20
C ASP A 27 -0.48 -0.40 6.03
N HIS A 28 -0.13 -1.68 6.09
CA HIS A 28 -0.46 -2.61 5.02
C HIS A 28 -1.89 -3.16 5.08
N ARG A 29 -2.69 -2.84 6.12
CA ARG A 29 -4.01 -3.44 6.36
C ARG A 29 -4.97 -3.20 5.20
N HIS A 30 -4.93 -2.01 4.62
CA HIS A 30 -5.80 -1.62 3.51
C HIS A 30 -5.51 -2.45 2.25
N VAL A 31 -4.22 -2.66 1.95
CA VAL A 31 -3.79 -3.50 0.83
C VAL A 31 -4.19 -4.96 1.10
N LYS A 32 -3.83 -5.52 2.26
CA LYS A 32 -4.22 -6.90 2.64
C LYS A 32 -5.73 -7.12 2.56
N LYS A 33 -6.54 -6.18 3.06
CA LYS A 33 -8.02 -6.27 3.04
C LYS A 33 -8.56 -6.35 1.61
N ARG A 34 -8.00 -5.58 0.68
CA ARG A 34 -8.42 -5.57 -0.73
C ARG A 34 -8.13 -6.88 -1.45
N PHE A 35 -7.13 -7.62 -1.00
CA PHE A 35 -6.70 -8.90 -1.58
C PHE A 35 -7.03 -10.12 -0.73
N THR A 36 -7.74 -9.98 0.40
CA THR A 36 -8.04 -11.10 1.32
C THR A 36 -8.82 -12.23 0.66
N LYS A 37 -9.66 -11.90 -0.33
CA LYS A 37 -10.43 -12.88 -1.12
C LYS A 37 -9.84 -13.12 -2.52
N SER A 38 -8.66 -12.58 -2.84
CA SER A 38 -8.04 -12.82 -4.14
C SER A 38 -7.16 -14.07 -4.11
N ALA A 39 -7.02 -14.74 -5.25
CA ALA A 39 -6.04 -15.83 -5.42
C ALA A 39 -4.58 -15.33 -5.50
N GLY A 40 -4.32 -14.08 -5.09
CA GLY A 40 -3.04 -13.40 -5.29
C GLY A 40 -2.83 -12.95 -6.73
N PHE A 41 -1.59 -12.56 -7.04
CA PHE A 41 -1.17 -12.20 -8.39
C PHE A 41 -0.43 -13.37 -9.03
N GLN A 42 -0.78 -13.72 -10.26
CA GLN A 42 -0.10 -14.78 -11.01
C GLN A 42 1.32 -14.39 -11.44
N ASN A 43 1.63 -13.09 -11.53
CA ASN A 43 2.97 -12.63 -11.85
C ASN A 43 3.37 -11.34 -11.10
N LEU A 44 4.68 -11.17 -10.93
CA LEU A 44 5.26 -10.04 -10.21
C LEU A 44 5.05 -8.71 -10.95
N ARG A 45 5.02 -8.73 -12.29
CA ARG A 45 4.85 -7.52 -13.10
C ARG A 45 3.45 -6.90 -12.90
N HIS A 46 2.39 -7.71 -12.92
CA HIS A 46 1.02 -7.26 -12.67
C HIS A 46 0.82 -6.89 -11.20
N ALA A 47 1.43 -7.65 -10.28
CA ALA A 47 1.44 -7.27 -8.86
C ALA A 47 2.01 -5.86 -8.68
N SER A 48 3.21 -5.61 -9.23
CA SER A 48 3.88 -4.31 -9.14
C SER A 48 3.06 -3.19 -9.78
N ARG A 49 2.49 -3.39 -10.97
CA ARG A 49 1.63 -2.39 -11.62
C ARG A 49 0.37 -2.08 -10.80
N THR A 50 -0.26 -3.11 -10.24
CA THR A 50 -1.48 -2.95 -9.43
C THR A 50 -1.18 -2.20 -8.13
N LEU A 51 -0.10 -2.57 -7.44
CA LEU A 51 0.33 -1.90 -6.22
C LEU A 51 0.66 -0.42 -6.49
N LYS A 52 1.39 -0.12 -7.57
CA LYS A 52 1.65 1.27 -7.99
C LYS A 52 0.36 2.06 -8.21
N GLY A 53 -0.63 1.48 -8.89
CA GLY A 53 -1.92 2.16 -9.09
C GLY A 53 -2.65 2.46 -7.76
N ILE A 54 -2.62 1.52 -6.81
CA ILE A 54 -3.20 1.73 -5.47
C ILE A 54 -2.45 2.84 -4.72
N GLU A 55 -1.12 2.83 -4.76
CA GLU A 55 -0.27 3.86 -4.14
C GLU A 55 -0.53 5.24 -4.74
N THR A 56 -0.64 5.35 -6.07
CA THR A 56 -0.95 6.62 -6.76
C THR A 56 -2.28 7.21 -6.31
N ILE A 57 -3.36 6.41 -6.29
CA ILE A 57 -4.68 6.89 -5.83
C ILE A 57 -4.62 7.30 -4.35
N HIS A 58 -3.91 6.55 -3.53
CA HIS A 58 -3.76 6.86 -2.10
C HIS A 58 -2.97 8.16 -1.87
N ALA A 59 -1.93 8.42 -2.67
CA ALA A 59 -1.18 9.66 -2.63
C ALA A 59 -2.06 10.87 -3.00
N LEU A 60 -2.86 10.75 -4.07
CA LEU A 60 -3.83 11.77 -4.47
C LEU A 60 -4.85 12.05 -3.35
N TYR A 61 -5.36 11.00 -2.72
CA TYR A 61 -6.26 11.11 -1.58
C TYR A 61 -5.64 11.91 -0.42
N LYS A 62 -4.41 11.55 -0.01
CA LYS A 62 -3.70 12.25 1.07
C LYS A 62 -3.44 13.72 0.73
N GLN A 63 -3.01 14.00 -0.50
CA GLN A 63 -2.76 15.37 -0.96
C GLN A 63 -4.03 16.21 -0.92
N ARG A 64 -5.15 15.70 -1.44
CA ARG A 64 -6.44 16.42 -1.40
C ARG A 64 -6.94 16.63 0.02
N ARG A 65 -6.81 15.63 0.90
CA ARG A 65 -7.17 15.73 2.33
C ARG A 65 -6.34 16.78 3.07
N SER A 66 -5.06 16.97 2.69
CA SER A 66 -4.20 18.01 3.26
C SER A 66 -4.55 19.42 2.79
N LEU A 67 -5.02 19.57 1.55
CA LEU A 67 -5.41 20.86 0.96
C LEU A 67 -6.82 21.28 1.36
N GLN A 68 -7.76 20.33 1.39
CA GLN A 68 -9.16 20.56 1.68
C GLN A 68 -9.68 19.42 2.57
N ARG A 69 -9.78 19.68 3.87
CA ARG A 69 -10.12 18.65 4.87
C ARG A 69 -11.54 18.10 4.73
N ASP A 70 -12.45 18.89 4.18
CA ASP A 70 -13.87 18.58 4.10
C ASP A 70 -14.37 18.32 2.67
N SER A 71 -13.47 18.32 1.69
CA SER A 71 -13.86 18.02 0.31
C SER A 71 -14.10 16.53 0.10
N ALA A 72 -15.13 16.22 -0.69
CA ALA A 72 -15.40 14.86 -1.11
C ALA A 72 -14.30 14.40 -2.09
N PHE A 73 -13.69 13.25 -1.82
CA PHE A 73 -12.71 12.64 -2.72
C PHE A 73 -13.39 11.77 -3.77
N SER A 74 -13.16 12.07 -5.05
CA SER A 74 -13.62 11.25 -6.17
C SER A 74 -12.43 10.86 -7.03
N THR A 75 -12.07 9.57 -7.03
CA THR A 75 -10.93 9.07 -7.82
C THR A 75 -11.04 9.43 -9.30
N TYR A 76 -12.24 9.38 -9.88
CA TYR A 76 -12.45 9.74 -11.28
C TYR A 76 -12.09 11.21 -11.54
N ASN A 77 -12.61 12.14 -10.73
CA ASN A 77 -12.38 13.57 -10.92
C ASN A 77 -10.91 13.92 -10.75
N GLU A 78 -10.23 13.34 -9.75
CA GLU A 78 -8.79 13.58 -9.52
C GLU A 78 -7.94 13.10 -10.69
N LEU A 79 -8.24 11.90 -11.22
CA LEU A 79 -7.52 11.36 -12.38
C LEU A 79 -7.78 12.20 -13.64
N GLN A 80 -9.02 12.64 -13.86
CA GLN A 80 -9.36 13.53 -14.97
C GLN A 80 -8.62 14.87 -14.88
N GLN A 81 -8.57 15.50 -13.70
CA GLN A 81 -7.81 16.73 -13.49
C GLN A 81 -6.32 16.55 -13.78
N LEU A 82 -5.74 15.45 -13.29
CA LEU A 82 -4.33 15.13 -13.50
C LEU A 82 -3.99 14.92 -14.99
N LEU A 83 -4.87 14.24 -15.74
CA LEU A 83 -4.70 14.05 -17.19
C LEU A 83 -4.97 15.31 -18.01
N ALA A 84 -5.82 16.22 -17.50
CA ALA A 84 -6.10 17.50 -18.16
C ALA A 84 -5.00 18.54 -17.92
N THR A 85 -4.16 18.37 -16.89
CA THR A 85 -3.03 19.25 -16.57
C THR A 85 -1.68 18.75 -17.08
N SER A 86 -1.63 17.51 -17.60
CA SER A 86 -0.42 16.89 -18.17
C SER A 86 -0.17 17.22 -19.63
#